data_AF-A0A359MWK1-F1
#
_entry.id   AF-A0A359MWK1-F1
#
_cell.length_a   1.000
_cell.length_b   1.000
_cell.length_c   1.000
_cell.angle_alpha   90.00
_cell.angle_beta   90.00
_cell.angle_gamma   90.00
#
_symmetry.space_group_name_H-M   'P 1'
#
loop_
_entity.id
_entity.type
_entity.pdbx_description
1 polymer ?
#
loop_
_entity_poly.entity_id
_entity_poly.type
_entity_poly.pdbx_seq_one_letter_code
_entity_poly.pdbx_strand_id
1 'polypeptide(L)'
;MKTRVIFGILAILAVVVMLIIWLGNKNQPTSTASDSVVTSDDGLVTLRIPGGAMPAGLTTADITITKREYEGETLYEFSPDGTTFSQPIQVTFTVSGIPDAVPLLISHSQNTSEIVSTFSTDIDYATETTTVSADLDHFSTVYVSLHGFFALDLIDSAPHFVNDTWPFQIEWLLQKNKANGWYTDKQGYREVTFVHHDPWTVSGSVAVPLPQRLITEPTDDETLPESTELSDRTSFTAYTDFYCVEPGESAFDYTFTLQQYYGIEGEDSEFSYTTDLTLHGWPITCLVFGNDTTATDTTDDTTVTTGTNTNTNTADDNTNTEKELAWVDVLNINGGLYPSEQFHLAEPDACGEQHWHASGTVYTVDLSGSKTDPNPTGCGFGTVAEVPTSTVELEVWEYEVFREGIK
;
A
#
# COMPACT_ATOMS: atom_id res chain seq x y z
N MET A 1 -1.04 50.20 -66.17
CA MET A 1 -1.92 49.21 -65.49
C MET A 1 -1.19 47.88 -65.25
N LYS A 2 -0.53 47.28 -66.25
CA LYS A 2 0.21 46.01 -66.11
C LYS A 2 1.28 46.00 -65.01
N THR A 3 2.05 47.08 -64.84
CA THR A 3 3.12 47.15 -63.84
C THR A 3 2.59 47.13 -62.39
N ARG A 4 1.44 47.75 -62.12
CA ARG A 4 0.83 47.77 -60.78
C ARG A 4 0.27 46.41 -60.36
N VAL A 5 -0.19 45.61 -61.32
CA VAL A 5 -0.68 44.24 -61.08
C VAL A 5 0.49 43.31 -60.71
N ILE A 6 1.64 43.46 -61.38
CA ILE A 6 2.84 42.64 -61.09
C ILE A 6 3.35 42.88 -59.66
N PHE A 7 3.41 44.14 -59.22
CA PHE A 7 3.83 44.46 -57.84
C PHE A 7 2.86 43.91 -56.78
N GLY A 8 1.55 43.93 -57.05
CA GLY A 8 0.55 43.34 -56.15
C GLY A 8 0.72 41.84 -55.98
N ILE A 9 0.98 41.11 -57.07
CA ILE A 9 1.20 39.66 -57.04
C ILE A 9 2.49 39.31 -56.28
N LEU A 10 3.58 40.07 -56.50
CA LEU A 10 4.84 39.84 -55.79
C LEU A 10 4.73 40.09 -54.28
N ALA A 11 3.98 41.11 -53.86
CA ALA A 11 3.75 41.37 -52.45
C ALA A 11 2.96 40.25 -51.76
N ILE A 12 1.92 39.73 -52.42
CA ILE A 12 1.14 38.60 -51.91
C ILE A 12 2.01 37.34 -51.80
N LEU A 13 2.83 37.05 -52.82
CA LEU A 13 3.77 35.93 -52.78
C LEU A 13 4.78 36.05 -51.63
N ALA A 14 5.33 37.24 -51.39
CA ALA A 14 6.25 37.48 -50.28
C ALA A 14 5.59 37.23 -48.90
N VAL A 15 4.34 37.68 -48.72
CA VAL A 15 3.56 37.42 -47.50
C VAL A 15 3.28 35.93 -47.32
N VAL A 16 2.86 35.24 -48.39
CA VAL A 16 2.59 33.79 -48.34
C VAL A 16 3.85 33.00 -48.02
N VAL A 17 5.01 33.35 -48.59
CA VAL A 17 6.29 32.70 -48.29
C VAL A 17 6.71 32.93 -46.83
N MET A 18 6.60 34.17 -46.32
CA MET A 18 6.85 34.44 -44.89
C MET A 18 5.93 33.63 -43.98
N LEU A 19 4.66 33.48 -44.34
CA LEU A 19 3.67 32.77 -43.55
C LEU A 19 3.94 31.25 -43.55
N ILE A 20 4.37 30.68 -44.69
CA ILE A 20 4.80 29.28 -44.80
C ILE A 20 6.07 29.03 -43.97
N ILE A 21 7.05 29.94 -44.00
CA ILE A 21 8.28 29.81 -43.18
C ILE A 21 7.95 29.91 -41.69
N TRP A 22 7.08 30.85 -41.30
CA TRP A 22 6.66 31.02 -39.91
C TRP A 22 5.88 29.82 -39.39
N LEU A 23 4.94 29.28 -40.19
CA LEU A 23 4.20 28.07 -39.83
C LEU A 23 5.07 26.81 -39.85
N GLY A 24 6.01 26.70 -40.80
CA GLY A 24 6.95 25.59 -40.88
C GLY A 24 7.91 25.53 -39.69
N ASN A 25 8.37 26.68 -39.18
CA ASN A 25 9.23 26.75 -38.00
C ASN A 25 8.49 26.45 -36.68
N LYS A 26 7.18 26.72 -36.58
CA LYS A 26 6.39 26.36 -35.39
C LYS A 26 6.13 24.86 -35.26
N ASN A 27 6.24 24.12 -36.36
CA ASN A 27 5.95 22.69 -36.42
C ASN A 27 7.19 21.83 -36.58
N GLN A 28 8.40 22.39 -36.49
CA GLN A 28 9.54 21.52 -36.24
C GLN A 28 9.30 20.87 -34.89
N PRO A 29 9.25 19.53 -34.79
CA PRO A 29 9.22 18.86 -33.49
C PRO A 29 10.43 19.41 -32.75
N THR A 30 10.16 20.24 -31.74
CA THR A 30 11.20 20.67 -30.82
C THR A 30 11.75 19.37 -30.33
N SER A 31 13.01 19.05 -30.68
CA SER A 31 13.66 17.82 -30.25
C SER A 31 13.39 17.73 -28.76
N THR A 32 12.48 16.83 -28.37
CA THR A 32 12.08 16.68 -26.98
C THR A 32 13.35 16.23 -26.32
N ALA A 33 14.01 17.15 -25.61
CA ALA A 33 15.22 16.80 -24.91
C ALA A 33 14.86 15.59 -24.05
N SER A 34 15.65 14.52 -24.14
CA SER A 34 15.36 13.33 -23.35
C SER A 34 15.50 13.70 -21.88
N ASP A 35 14.62 13.14 -21.06
CA ASP A 35 14.77 13.22 -19.62
C ASP A 35 16.11 12.63 -19.21
N SER A 36 16.65 13.20 -18.13
CA SER A 36 17.88 12.72 -17.51
C SER A 36 17.55 12.18 -16.12
N VAL A 37 18.28 11.15 -15.70
CA VAL A 37 18.13 10.56 -14.35
C VAL A 37 19.48 10.60 -13.65
N VAL A 38 19.49 11.07 -12.41
CA VAL A 38 20.63 11.02 -11.48
C VAL A 38 20.21 10.18 -10.29
N THR A 39 21.10 9.32 -9.80
CA THR A 39 20.82 8.44 -8.65
C THR A 39 21.83 8.76 -7.55
N SER A 40 21.39 8.71 -6.30
CA SER A 40 22.28 8.85 -5.13
C SER A 40 23.29 7.70 -5.05
N ASP A 41 24.36 7.94 -4.30
CA ASP A 41 25.45 6.98 -4.14
C ASP A 41 25.00 5.65 -3.48
N ASP A 42 23.91 5.68 -2.69
CA ASP A 42 23.31 4.51 -2.04
C ASP A 42 22.22 3.82 -2.89
N GLY A 43 21.84 4.40 -4.03
CA GLY A 43 20.80 3.87 -4.89
C GLY A 43 19.36 4.09 -4.42
N LEU A 44 19.16 4.76 -3.26
CA LEU A 44 17.84 4.92 -2.64
C LEU A 44 17.10 6.19 -3.06
N VAL A 45 17.77 7.11 -3.75
CA VAL A 45 17.16 8.34 -4.27
C VAL A 45 17.42 8.46 -5.75
N THR A 46 16.35 8.71 -6.51
CA THR A 46 16.45 9.05 -7.92
C THR A 46 15.92 10.45 -8.15
N LEU A 47 16.58 11.17 -9.05
CA LEU A 47 16.22 12.50 -9.49
C LEU A 47 16.00 12.46 -11.00
N ARG A 48 14.77 12.69 -11.43
CA ARG A 48 14.40 12.80 -12.84
C ARG A 48 14.29 14.28 -13.22
N ILE A 49 15.07 14.66 -14.22
CA ILE A 49 15.16 16.02 -14.76
C ILE A 49 14.51 16.02 -16.14
N PRO A 50 13.36 16.69 -16.31
CA PRO A 50 12.69 16.77 -17.61
C PRO A 50 13.57 17.40 -18.69
N GLY A 51 13.36 16.99 -19.93
CA GLY A 51 13.99 17.59 -21.10
C GLY A 51 13.94 19.11 -21.14
N GLY A 52 15.10 19.77 -21.02
CA GLY A 52 15.21 21.24 -21.06
C GLY A 52 15.01 21.95 -19.72
N ALA A 53 14.73 21.20 -18.64
CA ALA A 53 14.68 21.74 -17.27
C ALA A 53 16.05 22.22 -16.77
N MET A 54 17.12 21.57 -17.23
CA MET A 54 18.51 21.82 -16.81
C MET A 54 18.96 23.26 -17.10
N PRO A 55 19.53 23.98 -16.13
CA PRO A 55 20.12 25.31 -16.34
C PRO A 55 21.27 25.31 -17.34
N ALA A 56 21.45 26.44 -18.02
CA ALA A 56 22.53 26.60 -19.00
C ALA A 56 23.91 26.43 -18.36
N GLY A 57 24.70 25.50 -18.90
CA GLY A 57 26.06 25.22 -18.43
C GLY A 57 26.16 24.14 -17.35
N LEU A 58 25.03 23.64 -16.84
CA LEU A 58 24.98 22.48 -15.95
C LEU A 58 24.74 21.20 -16.75
N THR A 59 25.38 20.11 -16.35
CA THR A 59 25.16 18.77 -16.89
C THR A 59 24.83 17.79 -15.77
N THR A 60 24.32 16.61 -16.10
CA THR A 60 24.06 15.56 -15.09
C THR A 60 25.31 15.10 -14.36
N ALA A 61 26.49 15.23 -14.98
CA ALA A 61 27.76 14.90 -14.34
C ALA A 61 28.17 15.91 -13.25
N ASP A 62 27.56 17.10 -13.23
CA ASP A 62 27.80 18.13 -12.22
C ASP A 62 26.85 17.99 -11.03
N ILE A 63 25.90 17.05 -11.09
CA ILE A 63 24.86 16.84 -10.09
C ILE A 63 25.24 15.65 -9.22
N THR A 64 25.21 15.84 -7.91
CA THR A 64 25.43 14.76 -6.93
C THR A 64 24.31 14.76 -5.90
N ILE A 65 23.91 13.57 -5.46
CA ILE A 65 22.94 13.37 -4.38
C ILE A 65 23.64 12.56 -3.29
N THR A 66 23.90 13.19 -2.15
CA THR A 66 24.69 12.58 -1.08
C THR A 66 23.81 12.34 0.14
N LYS A 67 23.73 11.08 0.59
CA LYS A 67 23.09 10.71 1.85
C LYS A 67 23.91 11.22 3.04
N ARG A 68 23.25 11.79 4.05
CA ARG A 68 23.79 12.01 5.39
C ARG A 68 22.84 11.44 6.43
N GLU A 69 23.39 11.20 7.61
CA GLU A 69 22.64 10.88 8.82
C GLU A 69 22.83 12.02 9.82
N TYR A 70 21.73 12.49 10.42
CA TYR A 70 21.76 13.52 11.46
C TYR A 70 20.79 13.12 12.57
N GLU A 71 21.32 12.90 13.77
CA GLU A 71 20.52 12.55 14.96
C GLU A 71 19.60 11.32 14.80
N GLY A 72 19.99 10.37 13.94
CA GLY A 72 19.21 9.15 13.65
C GLY A 72 18.27 9.29 12.46
N GLU A 73 18.20 10.47 11.85
CA GLU A 73 17.40 10.75 10.68
C GLU A 73 18.24 10.77 9.40
N THR A 74 17.64 10.32 8.30
CA THR A 74 18.27 10.33 6.98
C THR A 74 17.92 11.62 6.22
N LEU A 75 18.95 12.28 5.67
CA LEU A 75 18.80 13.45 4.80
C LEU A 75 19.61 13.29 3.51
N TYR A 76 19.19 13.96 2.45
CA TYR A 76 19.83 13.91 1.15
C TYR A 76 20.21 15.33 0.68
N GLU A 77 21.51 15.55 0.46
CA GLU A 77 22.05 16.82 -0.03
C GLU A 77 22.16 16.79 -1.55
N PHE A 78 21.47 17.71 -2.24
CA PHE A 78 21.54 17.88 -3.69
C PHE A 78 22.51 19.00 -4.03
N SER A 79 23.52 18.71 -4.85
CA SER A 79 24.51 19.69 -5.29
C SER A 79 24.41 19.91 -6.79
N PRO A 80 24.55 21.16 -7.28
CA PRO A 80 24.87 22.38 -6.51
C PRO A 80 23.64 22.98 -5.78
N ASP A 81 23.74 23.26 -4.47
CA ASP A 81 22.64 23.85 -3.70
C ASP A 81 22.12 25.16 -4.32
N GLY A 82 20.80 25.35 -4.28
CA GLY A 82 20.11 26.52 -4.81
C GLY A 82 20.00 26.59 -6.34
N THR A 83 20.38 25.52 -7.05
CA THR A 83 20.17 25.43 -8.52
C THR A 83 18.68 25.43 -8.82
N THR A 84 18.18 26.46 -9.50
CA THR A 84 16.76 26.55 -9.93
C THR A 84 16.56 25.95 -11.32
N PHE A 85 15.51 25.15 -11.51
CA PHE A 85 15.16 24.53 -12.79
C PHE A 85 14.11 25.33 -13.55
N SER A 86 14.09 25.18 -14.88
CA SER A 86 13.06 25.86 -15.70
C SER A 86 11.70 25.15 -15.66
N GLN A 87 11.66 23.93 -15.14
CA GLN A 87 10.50 23.08 -14.89
C GLN A 87 10.77 22.27 -13.60
N PRO A 88 9.73 21.87 -12.85
CA PRO A 88 9.93 21.03 -11.68
C PRO A 88 10.66 19.73 -12.02
N ILE A 89 11.59 19.34 -11.15
CA ILE A 89 12.30 18.06 -11.19
C ILE A 89 11.60 17.09 -10.24
N GLN A 90 11.53 15.82 -10.60
CA GLN A 90 10.91 14.81 -9.74
C GLN A 90 11.99 14.12 -8.93
N VAL A 91 11.87 14.15 -7.61
CA VAL A 91 12.69 13.35 -6.69
C VAL A 91 11.87 12.17 -6.20
N THR A 92 12.49 11.00 -6.14
CA THR A 92 11.87 9.77 -5.62
C THR A 92 12.81 9.14 -4.60
N PHE A 93 12.34 9.03 -3.37
CA PHE A 93 13.00 8.37 -2.24
C PHE A 93 12.43 6.97 -2.10
N THR A 94 13.28 5.95 -1.94
CA THR A 94 12.88 4.57 -1.66
C THR A 94 13.48 4.18 -0.32
N VAL A 95 12.62 3.84 0.64
CA VAL A 95 13.02 3.46 1.99
C VAL A 95 12.54 2.05 2.28
N SER A 96 13.38 1.25 2.92
CA SER A 96 13.00 -0.08 3.40
C SER A 96 12.25 0.05 4.72
N GLY A 97 11.15 -0.67 4.84
CA GLY A 97 10.20 -0.65 5.94
C GLY A 97 8.85 -0.06 5.55
N ILE A 98 7.84 -0.42 6.33
CA ILE A 98 6.54 0.25 6.36
C ILE A 98 6.61 1.34 7.42
N PRO A 99 6.41 2.62 7.06
CA PRO A 99 6.47 3.67 8.04
C PRO A 99 5.26 3.57 8.97
N ASP A 100 5.49 3.87 10.24
CA ASP A 100 4.44 4.03 11.22
C ASP A 100 3.64 5.33 11.00
N ALA A 101 4.08 6.20 10.08
CA ALA A 101 3.38 7.43 9.73
C ALA A 101 3.54 7.85 8.26
N VAL A 102 2.61 8.69 7.79
CA VAL A 102 2.69 9.36 6.47
C VAL A 102 3.95 10.22 6.44
N PRO A 103 4.89 9.99 5.50
CA PRO A 103 6.16 10.73 5.47
C PRO A 103 5.98 12.24 5.36
N LEU A 104 6.94 12.99 5.89
CA LEU A 104 7.05 14.45 5.73
C LEU A 104 8.32 14.80 4.95
N LEU A 105 8.18 15.66 3.95
CA LEU A 105 9.30 16.18 3.17
C LEU A 105 9.56 17.65 3.50
N ILE A 106 10.79 17.95 3.91
CA ILE A 106 11.26 19.31 4.17
C ILE A 106 12.44 19.61 3.25
N SER A 107 12.30 20.62 2.40
CA SER A 107 13.35 21.14 1.53
C SER A 107 14.06 22.29 2.24
N HIS A 108 15.38 22.24 2.32
CA HIS A 108 16.21 23.28 2.94
C HIS A 108 17.26 23.78 1.95
N SER A 109 17.15 25.02 1.49
CA SER A 109 18.18 25.66 0.66
C SER A 109 18.69 26.93 1.32
N GLN A 110 20.01 27.01 1.48
CA GLN A 110 20.74 28.14 2.08
C GLN A 110 20.22 28.62 3.45
N ASN A 111 19.15 29.43 3.47
CA ASN A 111 18.57 30.04 4.66
C ASN A 111 17.03 29.91 4.72
N THR A 112 16.46 29.07 3.86
CA THR A 112 15.01 28.84 3.80
C THR A 112 14.74 27.36 3.90
N SER A 113 13.91 26.99 4.87
CA SER A 113 13.25 25.70 4.90
C SER A 113 11.83 25.89 4.40
N GLU A 114 11.39 25.00 3.53
CA GLU A 114 10.01 24.91 3.07
C GLU A 114 9.56 23.45 3.19
N ILE A 115 8.29 23.25 3.46
CA ILE A 115 7.71 21.92 3.41
C ILE A 115 7.21 21.70 2.00
N VAL A 116 7.58 20.56 1.44
CA VAL A 116 7.22 20.21 0.08
C VAL A 116 5.71 19.94 0.07
N SER A 117 4.96 20.86 -0.53
CA SER A 117 3.50 20.92 -0.34
C SER A 117 2.73 19.86 -1.12
N THR A 118 3.38 19.22 -2.09
CA THR A 118 2.76 18.23 -2.98
C THR A 118 3.72 17.09 -3.18
N PHE A 119 3.37 15.92 -2.65
CA PHE A 119 4.13 14.69 -2.85
C PHE A 119 3.19 13.50 -2.83
N SER A 120 3.60 12.43 -3.48
CA SER A 120 2.94 11.13 -3.39
C SER A 120 3.77 10.18 -2.54
N THR A 121 3.10 9.34 -1.76
CA THR A 121 3.71 8.24 -1.03
C THR A 121 3.08 6.94 -1.52
N ASP A 122 3.89 5.93 -1.70
CA ASP A 122 3.53 4.61 -2.19
C ASP A 122 4.09 3.57 -1.22
N ILE A 123 3.21 2.87 -0.50
CA ILE A 123 3.60 1.91 0.52
C ILE A 123 3.26 0.51 0.00
N ASP A 124 4.29 -0.32 -0.18
CA ASP A 124 4.18 -1.70 -0.58
C ASP A 124 4.40 -2.62 0.63
N TYR A 125 3.31 -3.15 1.18
CA TYR A 125 3.32 -4.09 2.31
C TYR A 125 3.92 -5.45 1.94
N ALA A 126 3.93 -5.83 0.66
CA ALA A 126 4.52 -7.09 0.21
C ALA A 126 6.04 -7.05 0.23
N THR A 127 6.62 -5.94 -0.24
CA THR A 127 8.06 -5.75 -0.31
C THR A 127 8.63 -4.98 0.87
N GLU A 128 7.79 -4.63 1.85
CA GLU A 128 8.12 -3.76 2.96
C GLU A 128 8.91 -2.53 2.48
N THR A 129 8.39 -1.84 1.47
CA THR A 129 9.07 -0.72 0.84
C THR A 129 8.14 0.48 0.75
N THR A 130 8.68 1.65 1.04
CA THR A 130 7.98 2.92 0.90
C THR A 130 8.68 3.81 -0.08
N THR A 131 7.94 4.30 -1.07
CA THR A 131 8.43 5.23 -2.08
C THR A 131 7.76 6.59 -1.92
N VAL A 132 8.54 7.65 -1.73
CA VAL A 132 8.03 9.02 -1.63
C VAL A 132 8.49 9.80 -2.86
N SER A 133 7.58 10.34 -3.64
CA SER A 133 7.89 11.13 -4.84
C SER A 133 7.38 12.55 -4.72
N ALA A 134 8.21 13.52 -5.06
CA ALA A 134 7.84 14.93 -5.00
C ALA A 134 8.44 15.74 -6.15
N ASP A 135 7.78 16.83 -6.49
CA ASP A 135 8.29 17.80 -7.45
C ASP A 135 9.02 18.92 -6.71
N LEU A 136 10.24 19.26 -7.16
CA LEU A 136 11.06 20.35 -6.62
C LEU A 136 11.40 21.35 -7.71
N ASP A 137 11.40 22.64 -7.39
CA ASP A 137 11.79 23.70 -8.33
C ASP A 137 13.27 24.06 -8.25
N HIS A 138 13.95 23.65 -7.19
CA HIS A 138 15.37 23.89 -7.00
C HIS A 138 16.07 22.77 -6.23
N PHE A 139 17.40 22.74 -6.32
CA PHE A 139 18.22 21.95 -5.43
C PHE A 139 18.24 22.53 -4.03
N SER A 140 18.20 21.61 -3.07
CA SER A 140 18.17 21.85 -1.64
C SER A 140 18.72 20.61 -0.94
N THR A 141 18.89 20.69 0.37
CA THR A 141 18.93 19.51 1.22
C THR A 141 17.50 19.08 1.48
N VAL A 142 17.13 17.85 1.11
CA VAL A 142 15.81 17.30 1.39
C VAL A 142 15.90 16.36 2.59
N TYR A 143 15.05 16.63 3.56
CA TYR A 143 14.85 15.82 4.74
C TYR A 143 13.56 14.99 4.57
N VAL A 144 13.67 13.68 4.76
CA VAL A 144 12.55 12.75 4.70
C VAL A 144 12.32 12.20 6.09
N SER A 145 11.28 12.67 6.76
CA SER A 145 10.87 12.10 8.05
C SER A 145 9.83 11.02 7.82
N LEU A 146 10.07 9.82 8.35
CA LEU A 146 9.06 8.75 8.37
C LEU A 146 8.10 8.86 9.56
N HIS A 147 8.39 9.75 10.51
CA HIS A 147 7.60 9.97 11.73
C HIS A 147 6.53 11.05 11.55
N GLY A 148 5.95 11.18 10.36
CA GLY A 148 5.08 12.30 10.04
C GLY A 148 3.78 12.35 10.85
N PHE A 149 2.89 13.24 10.44
CA PHE A 149 1.79 13.70 11.29
C PHE A 149 0.63 12.74 11.45
N PHE A 150 0.61 11.66 10.67
CA PHE A 150 -0.48 10.71 10.70
C PHE A 150 0.04 9.29 10.75
N ALA A 151 -0.31 8.53 11.77
CA ALA A 151 -0.14 7.09 11.76
C ALA A 151 -1.18 6.45 10.84
N LEU A 152 -0.76 5.38 10.18
CA LEU A 152 -1.60 4.60 9.31
C LEU A 152 -1.51 3.13 9.73
N ASP A 153 -2.63 2.60 10.21
CA ASP A 153 -2.77 1.19 10.50
C ASP A 153 -3.68 0.55 9.45
N LEU A 154 -3.18 -0.50 8.80
CA LEU A 154 -3.98 -1.48 8.10
C LEU A 154 -4.37 -2.55 9.12
N ILE A 155 -5.64 -2.59 9.48
CA ILE A 155 -6.18 -3.63 10.35
C ILE A 155 -6.63 -4.75 9.43
N ASP A 156 -5.73 -5.70 9.22
CA ASP A 156 -6.01 -6.86 8.40
C ASP A 156 -7.06 -7.76 9.05
N SER A 157 -7.89 -8.32 8.19
CA SER A 157 -8.94 -9.25 8.52
C SER A 157 -8.42 -10.65 8.23
N ALA A 158 -8.54 -11.54 9.21
CA ALA A 158 -8.17 -12.96 9.11
C ALA A 158 -8.61 -13.62 7.78
N PRO A 159 -8.01 -14.75 7.36
CA PRO A 159 -8.39 -15.43 6.11
C PRO A 159 -9.92 -15.61 5.95
N HIS A 160 -10.42 -15.42 4.73
CA HIS A 160 -11.85 -15.40 4.41
C HIS A 160 -12.28 -16.56 3.52
N PHE A 161 -13.55 -16.95 3.59
CA PHE A 161 -14.08 -18.05 2.79
C PHE A 161 -14.66 -17.61 1.45
N VAL A 162 -14.38 -18.40 0.42
CA VAL A 162 -15.03 -18.30 -0.87
C VAL A 162 -16.53 -18.58 -0.70
N ASN A 163 -17.34 -17.68 -1.27
CA ASN A 163 -18.80 -17.64 -1.13
C ASN A 163 -19.32 -17.40 0.29
N ASP A 164 -18.51 -16.81 1.18
CA ASP A 164 -19.09 -16.31 2.43
C ASP A 164 -20.19 -15.29 2.10
N THR A 165 -21.29 -15.39 2.84
CA THR A 165 -22.49 -14.58 2.58
C THR A 165 -22.40 -13.19 3.17
N TRP A 166 -21.39 -12.95 4.01
CA TRP A 166 -21.12 -11.66 4.63
C TRP A 166 -19.83 -11.08 4.04
N PRO A 167 -19.83 -9.81 3.61
CA PRO A 167 -18.58 -9.17 3.24
C PRO A 167 -17.68 -9.10 4.46
N PHE A 168 -16.38 -9.24 4.23
CA PHE A 168 -15.40 -8.87 5.25
C PHE A 168 -14.93 -7.44 5.02
N GLN A 169 -14.58 -6.79 6.13
CA GLN A 169 -14.15 -5.41 6.16
C GLN A 169 -12.65 -5.34 6.33
N ILE A 170 -12.01 -4.59 5.44
CA ILE A 170 -10.67 -4.09 5.69
C ILE A 170 -10.79 -2.71 6.30
N GLU A 171 -10.23 -2.56 7.50
CA GLU A 171 -10.25 -1.33 8.27
C GLU A 171 -8.93 -0.59 8.11
N TRP A 172 -9.02 0.71 7.85
CA TRP A 172 -7.89 1.62 7.77
C TRP A 172 -8.05 2.69 8.81
N LEU A 173 -7.06 2.82 9.69
CA LEU A 173 -7.10 3.78 10.76
C LEU A 173 -6.00 4.83 10.54
N LEU A 174 -6.43 6.03 10.21
CA LEU A 174 -5.58 7.20 10.07
C LEU A 174 -5.63 8.00 11.37
N GLN A 175 -4.55 8.08 12.13
CA GLN A 175 -4.50 8.76 13.44
C GLN A 175 -3.57 9.96 13.42
N LYS A 176 -4.01 11.11 13.94
CA LYS A 176 -3.16 12.27 14.16
C LYS A 176 -2.09 11.97 15.20
N ASN A 177 -0.84 12.10 14.79
CA ASN A 177 0.33 12.10 15.66
C ASN A 177 0.75 13.53 16.01
N LYS A 178 1.36 13.68 17.19
CA LYS A 178 2.19 14.85 17.47
C LYS A 178 3.57 14.58 16.90
N ALA A 179 4.00 15.38 15.93
CA ALA A 179 5.37 15.33 15.44
C ALA A 179 6.20 16.43 16.11
N ASN A 180 7.29 16.04 16.75
CA ASN A 180 8.38 16.96 17.06
C ASN A 180 9.36 16.91 15.89
N GLY A 181 9.89 18.05 15.50
CA GLY A 181 10.91 18.09 14.47
C GLY A 181 11.95 19.18 14.76
N TRP A 182 12.99 19.19 13.94
CA TRP A 182 14.05 20.16 14.04
C TRP A 182 13.91 21.17 12.89
N TYR A 183 13.98 22.45 13.22
CA TYR A 183 13.94 23.53 12.25
C TYR A 183 15.21 24.36 12.38
N THR A 184 15.91 24.57 11.26
CA THR A 184 17.07 25.45 11.20
C THR A 184 16.64 26.82 10.71
N ASP A 185 16.93 27.84 11.51
CA ASP A 185 16.75 29.24 11.12
C ASP A 185 18.10 29.98 11.13
N LYS A 186 18.07 31.31 10.93
CA LYS A 186 19.28 32.15 10.95
C LYS A 186 20.06 32.13 12.27
N GLN A 187 19.46 31.61 13.34
CA GLN A 187 20.00 31.53 14.70
C GLN A 187 20.57 30.13 14.99
N GLY A 188 20.37 29.17 14.09
CA GLY A 188 20.87 27.80 14.18
C GLY A 188 19.74 26.76 14.21
N TYR A 189 20.08 25.54 14.59
CA TYR A 189 19.11 24.46 14.80
C TYR A 189 18.32 24.72 16.09
N ARG A 190 16.99 24.70 15.99
CA ARG A 190 16.07 24.71 17.13
C ARG A 190 15.09 23.55 17.00
N GLU A 191 14.82 22.89 18.12
CA GLU A 191 13.71 21.93 18.21
C GLU A 191 12.40 22.72 18.12
N VAL A 192 11.48 22.26 17.27
CA VAL A 192 10.14 22.82 17.14
C VAL A 192 9.11 21.72 17.27
N THR A 193 8.03 22.00 18.00
CA THR A 193 6.86 21.13 18.00
C THR A 193 5.92 21.60 16.91
N PHE A 194 5.65 20.73 15.95
CA PHE A 194 4.66 21.02 14.94
C PHE A 194 3.26 20.66 15.49
N VAL A 195 2.31 21.58 15.31
CA VAL A 195 0.94 21.42 15.78
C VAL A 195 0.03 21.30 14.58
N HIS A 196 -0.71 20.20 14.50
CA HIS A 196 -1.75 20.04 13.49
C HIS A 196 -2.93 20.97 13.80
N HIS A 197 -3.43 21.68 12.79
CA HIS A 197 -4.59 22.55 12.86
C HIS A 197 -5.80 21.91 12.17
N ASP A 198 -6.99 22.18 12.69
CA ASP A 198 -8.23 21.80 12.04
C ASP A 198 -8.72 22.90 11.09
N PRO A 199 -9.48 22.56 10.04
CA PRO A 199 -9.88 21.19 9.65
C PRO A 199 -8.80 20.49 8.81
N TRP A 200 -8.82 19.16 8.77
CA TRP A 200 -8.13 18.39 7.73
C TRP A 200 -9.15 17.66 6.87
N THR A 201 -8.79 17.34 5.63
CA THR A 201 -9.69 16.63 4.72
C THR A 201 -9.04 15.36 4.19
N VAL A 202 -9.85 14.31 4.10
CA VAL A 202 -9.48 13.05 3.46
C VAL A 202 -10.48 12.73 2.36
N SER A 203 -9.98 12.27 1.22
CA SER A 203 -10.76 11.75 0.10
C SER A 203 -10.02 10.58 -0.51
N GLY A 204 -10.69 9.61 -1.12
CA GLY A 204 -9.96 8.51 -1.76
C GLY A 204 -10.85 7.52 -2.47
N SER A 205 -10.23 6.44 -2.92
CA SER A 205 -10.88 5.34 -3.61
C SER A 205 -10.11 4.04 -3.39
N VAL A 206 -10.82 2.93 -3.51
CA VAL A 206 -10.23 1.59 -3.48
C VAL A 206 -10.24 1.02 -4.89
N ALA A 207 -9.12 0.43 -5.29
CA ALA A 207 -8.98 -0.28 -6.54
C ALA A 207 -8.50 -1.71 -6.29
N VAL A 208 -9.12 -2.68 -6.95
CA VAL A 208 -8.62 -4.06 -6.98
C VAL A 208 -7.97 -4.27 -8.36
N PRO A 209 -6.63 -4.40 -8.43
CA PRO A 209 -5.95 -4.61 -9.70
C PRO A 209 -6.40 -5.94 -10.34
N LEU A 210 -6.61 -5.92 -11.66
CA LEU A 210 -7.01 -7.11 -12.43
C LEU A 210 -5.83 -8.10 -12.57
N PRO A 211 -6.08 -9.43 -12.68
CA PRO A 211 -7.39 -10.10 -12.75
C PRO A 211 -8.09 -10.23 -11.39
N GLN A 212 -9.37 -9.88 -11.36
CA GLN A 212 -10.17 -9.86 -10.13
C GLN A 212 -10.50 -11.29 -9.67
N ARG A 213 -9.90 -11.70 -8.54
CA ARG A 213 -10.33 -12.87 -7.73
C ARG A 213 -11.20 -12.48 -6.53
N LEU A 214 -11.29 -11.18 -6.28
CA LEU A 214 -12.16 -10.54 -5.31
C LEU A 214 -13.17 -9.68 -6.05
N ILE A 215 -14.39 -9.64 -5.52
CA ILE A 215 -15.36 -8.62 -5.89
C ILE A 215 -15.43 -7.62 -4.74
N THR A 216 -15.20 -6.35 -5.03
CA THR A 216 -15.61 -5.25 -4.16
C THR A 216 -17.03 -4.89 -4.52
N GLU A 217 -17.96 -5.02 -3.58
CA GLU A 217 -19.20 -4.27 -3.68
C GLU A 217 -19.00 -3.03 -2.82
N PRO A 218 -18.96 -1.82 -3.41
CA PRO A 218 -19.05 -0.63 -2.60
C PRO A 218 -20.39 -0.69 -1.88
N THR A 219 -20.36 -0.87 -0.55
CA THR A 219 -21.58 -0.68 0.22
C THR A 219 -21.99 0.77 0.07
N ASP A 220 -23.27 0.97 -0.28
CA ASP A 220 -23.88 2.27 -0.56
C ASP A 220 -23.78 3.28 0.63
N ASP A 221 -23.19 2.90 1.77
CA ASP A 221 -23.12 3.73 2.98
C ASP A 221 -21.73 4.33 3.28
N GLU A 222 -20.60 3.81 2.79
CA GLU A 222 -19.27 4.31 3.22
C GLU A 222 -18.14 4.14 2.17
N THR A 223 -18.44 4.30 0.87
CA THR A 223 -17.38 4.70 -0.08
C THR A 223 -16.75 6.00 0.43
N LEU A 224 -15.42 6.02 0.61
CA LEU A 224 -14.64 7.22 0.97
C LEU A 224 -15.29 8.47 0.34
N PRO A 225 -15.88 9.36 1.14
CA PRO A 225 -16.65 10.50 0.62
C PRO A 225 -15.77 11.36 -0.30
N GLU A 226 -16.36 11.93 -1.37
CA GLU A 226 -15.65 12.77 -2.36
C GLU A 226 -14.74 13.83 -1.72
N SER A 227 -15.06 14.26 -0.50
CA SER A 227 -14.15 14.85 0.48
C SER A 227 -14.85 14.86 1.84
N THR A 228 -14.20 14.38 2.91
CA THR A 228 -14.69 14.60 4.28
C THR A 228 -13.78 15.52 5.06
N GLU A 229 -14.38 16.63 5.48
CA GLU A 229 -13.79 17.60 6.40
C GLU A 229 -13.94 17.10 7.85
N LEU A 230 -12.81 16.98 8.53
CA LEU A 230 -12.72 16.45 9.89
C LEU A 230 -12.22 17.56 10.81
N SER A 231 -13.11 18.12 11.62
CA SER A 231 -12.77 19.06 12.70
C SER A 231 -12.79 18.32 14.05
N ASP A 232 -11.86 18.64 14.95
CA ASP A 232 -11.73 18.10 16.32
C ASP A 232 -11.55 16.57 16.41
N ARG A 233 -11.39 15.88 15.28
CA ARG A 233 -11.15 14.43 15.22
C ARG A 233 -9.66 14.13 15.24
N THR A 234 -9.27 13.17 16.07
CA THR A 234 -7.90 12.63 16.15
C THR A 234 -7.69 11.43 15.27
N SER A 235 -8.75 10.83 14.73
CA SER A 235 -8.64 9.71 13.81
C SER A 235 -9.76 9.70 12.78
N PHE A 236 -9.51 8.99 11.68
CA PHE A 236 -10.48 8.64 10.66
C PHE A 236 -10.35 7.16 10.37
N THR A 237 -11.49 6.48 10.31
CA THR A 237 -11.56 5.08 9.93
C THR A 237 -12.32 4.96 8.62
N ALA A 238 -11.76 4.21 7.67
CA ALA A 238 -12.45 3.84 6.44
C ALA A 238 -12.59 2.32 6.36
N TYR A 239 -13.70 1.88 5.79
CA TYR A 239 -14.00 0.47 5.57
C TYR A 239 -14.21 0.21 4.09
N THR A 240 -13.89 -0.99 3.64
CA THR A 240 -14.35 -1.49 2.34
C THR A 240 -14.67 -2.96 2.45
N ASP A 241 -15.81 -3.30 1.88
CA ASP A 241 -16.39 -4.63 1.89
C ASP A 241 -15.87 -5.43 0.69
N PHE A 242 -15.40 -6.65 0.97
CA PHE A 242 -14.90 -7.58 -0.03
C PHE A 242 -15.63 -8.91 0.05
N TYR A 243 -15.73 -9.58 -1.10
CA TYR A 243 -16.19 -10.95 -1.21
C TYR A 243 -15.14 -11.82 -1.90
N CYS A 244 -14.87 -12.97 -1.31
CA CYS A 244 -14.08 -14.02 -1.92
C CYS A 244 -14.95 -14.80 -2.92
N VAL A 245 -14.62 -14.72 -4.21
CA VAL A 245 -15.33 -15.47 -5.26
C VAL A 245 -14.55 -16.67 -5.79
N GLU A 246 -13.22 -16.65 -5.64
CA GLU A 246 -12.33 -17.74 -6.00
C GLU A 246 -11.25 -17.93 -4.94
N PRO A 247 -10.73 -19.15 -4.73
CA PRO A 247 -9.62 -19.38 -3.82
C PRO A 247 -8.35 -18.67 -4.29
N GLY A 248 -7.53 -18.31 -3.31
CA GLY A 248 -6.18 -17.81 -3.51
C GLY A 248 -5.97 -16.44 -2.88
N GLU A 249 -4.80 -15.88 -3.19
CA GLU A 249 -4.39 -14.56 -2.73
C GLU A 249 -4.79 -13.48 -3.72
N SER A 250 -5.18 -12.31 -3.21
CA SER A 250 -5.39 -11.11 -4.01
C SER A 250 -4.77 -9.90 -3.32
N ALA A 251 -4.11 -9.08 -4.13
CA ALA A 251 -3.67 -7.74 -3.74
C ALA A 251 -4.80 -6.73 -3.96
N PHE A 252 -4.67 -5.58 -3.32
CA PHE A 252 -5.58 -4.46 -3.47
C PHE A 252 -4.81 -3.15 -3.27
N ASP A 253 -5.32 -2.07 -3.85
CA ASP A 253 -4.74 -0.74 -3.75
C ASP A 253 -5.74 0.22 -3.10
N TYR A 254 -5.31 0.95 -2.07
CA TYR A 254 -6.05 2.07 -1.50
C TYR A 254 -5.33 3.35 -1.87
N THR A 255 -6.04 4.27 -2.52
CA THR A 255 -5.50 5.59 -2.82
C THR A 255 -6.31 6.63 -2.06
N PHE A 256 -5.65 7.50 -1.30
CA PHE A 256 -6.29 8.65 -0.69
C PHE A 256 -5.44 9.90 -0.82
N THR A 257 -6.13 11.03 -0.90
CA THR A 257 -5.56 12.36 -0.82
C THR A 257 -5.86 12.90 0.57
N LEU A 258 -4.81 13.30 1.28
CA LEU A 258 -4.86 13.85 2.62
C LEU A 258 -4.38 15.31 2.56
N GLN A 259 -5.28 16.25 2.85
CA GLN A 259 -4.96 17.67 2.97
C GLN A 259 -4.92 18.06 4.45
N GLN A 260 -3.80 18.65 4.86
CA GLN A 260 -3.51 18.94 6.27
C GLN A 260 -3.06 20.38 6.45
N TYR A 261 -3.31 20.92 7.63
CA TYR A 261 -2.84 22.23 8.06
C TYR A 261 -2.04 22.06 9.33
N TYR A 262 -0.93 22.77 9.45
CA TYR A 262 -0.07 22.73 10.63
C TYR A 262 0.58 24.08 10.87
N GLY A 263 1.04 24.28 12.09
CA GLY A 263 1.80 25.44 12.52
C GLY A 263 2.94 25.03 13.44
N ILE A 264 3.78 25.97 13.79
CA ILE A 264 4.81 25.78 14.81
C ILE A 264 4.25 26.23 16.16
N GLU A 265 4.34 25.39 17.19
CA GLU A 265 3.83 25.73 18.51
C GLU A 265 4.44 27.05 19.01
N GLY A 266 3.58 28.03 19.33
CA GLY A 266 4.00 29.34 19.82
C GLY A 266 4.37 30.36 18.74
N GLU A 267 4.23 30.01 17.45
CA GLU A 267 4.41 30.93 16.33
C GLU A 267 3.08 31.16 15.58
N ASP A 268 2.93 32.35 15.00
CA ASP A 268 1.80 32.68 14.11
C ASP A 268 2.14 32.26 12.67
N SER A 269 2.41 30.96 12.51
CA SER A 269 2.72 30.34 11.23
C SER A 269 1.69 29.26 10.94
N GLU A 270 1.14 29.32 9.72
CA GLU A 270 0.23 28.31 9.22
C GLU A 270 0.75 27.87 7.85
N PHE A 271 0.77 26.57 7.69
CA PHE A 271 1.22 25.91 6.48
C PHE A 271 0.20 24.85 6.11
N SER A 272 0.04 24.61 4.81
CA SER A 272 -0.82 23.57 4.28
C SER A 272 -0.05 22.71 3.29
N TYR A 273 -0.23 21.40 3.33
CA TYR A 273 0.21 20.51 2.25
C TYR A 273 -0.84 19.46 1.93
N THR A 274 -0.72 18.92 0.73
CA THR A 274 -1.55 17.84 0.21
C THR A 274 -0.64 16.67 -0.11
N THR A 275 -0.97 15.51 0.44
CA THR A 275 -0.27 14.25 0.18
C THR A 275 -1.21 13.28 -0.48
N ASP A 276 -0.81 12.73 -1.63
CA ASP A 276 -1.46 11.57 -2.20
C ASP A 276 -0.77 10.32 -1.63
N LEU A 277 -1.51 9.46 -0.96
CA LEU A 277 -1.01 8.20 -0.42
C LEU A 277 -1.66 7.04 -1.15
N THR A 278 -0.83 6.17 -1.70
CA THR A 278 -1.21 4.88 -2.27
C THR A 278 -0.67 3.78 -1.35
N LEU A 279 -1.56 2.86 -0.97
CA LEU A 279 -1.26 1.72 -0.13
C LEU A 279 -1.53 0.46 -0.93
N HIS A 280 -0.51 -0.35 -1.13
CA HIS A 280 -0.61 -1.66 -1.74
C HIS A 280 -0.69 -2.69 -0.63
N GLY A 281 -1.91 -3.11 -0.30
CA GLY A 281 -2.12 -4.13 0.72
C GLY A 281 -1.97 -5.54 0.16
N TRP A 282 -1.55 -6.47 1.02
CA TRP A 282 -1.09 -7.79 0.61
C TRP A 282 -1.28 -8.86 1.69
N PRO A 283 -1.46 -10.12 1.25
CA PRO A 283 -2.54 -10.56 0.38
C PRO A 283 -3.77 -10.91 1.22
N ILE A 284 -4.97 -10.60 0.72
CA ILE A 284 -6.18 -11.21 1.28
C ILE A 284 -6.20 -12.67 0.82
N THR A 285 -6.24 -13.59 1.78
CA THR A 285 -6.32 -15.02 1.50
C THR A 285 -7.77 -15.48 1.48
N CYS A 286 -8.24 -15.90 0.30
CA CYS A 286 -9.52 -16.55 0.10
C CYS A 286 -9.39 -18.07 0.10
N LEU A 287 -10.12 -18.75 0.97
CA LEU A 287 -10.08 -20.19 1.18
C LEU A 287 -11.34 -20.86 0.64
N VAL A 288 -11.21 -21.98 -0.06
CA VAL A 288 -12.37 -22.80 -0.43
C VAL A 288 -12.78 -23.65 0.76
N PHE A 289 -14.09 -23.79 1.00
CA PHE A 289 -14.58 -24.88 1.82
C PHE A 289 -14.27 -26.19 1.11
N GLY A 290 -13.53 -27.09 1.77
CA GLY A 290 -13.67 -28.52 1.58
C GLY A 290 -15.06 -28.96 2.04
N ASN A 291 -16.12 -28.45 1.40
CA ASN A 291 -17.42 -29.08 1.52
C ASN A 291 -17.28 -30.41 0.79
N ASP A 292 -16.88 -31.43 1.55
CA ASP A 292 -17.17 -32.81 1.26
C ASP A 292 -18.70 -32.95 1.29
N THR A 293 -19.37 -32.38 0.28
CA THR A 293 -20.63 -32.94 -0.19
C THR A 293 -20.24 -34.27 -0.81
N THR A 294 -20.00 -35.26 0.04
CA THR A 294 -20.41 -36.63 -0.22
C THR A 294 -21.93 -36.55 -0.44
N ALA A 295 -22.32 -36.11 -1.63
CA ALA A 295 -23.57 -36.46 -2.24
C ALA A 295 -23.57 -37.98 -2.17
N THR A 296 -24.26 -38.49 -1.16
CA THR A 296 -24.45 -39.92 -0.97
C THR A 296 -25.21 -40.33 -2.21
N ASP A 297 -24.48 -40.86 -3.20
CA ASP A 297 -25.04 -41.42 -4.41
C ASP A 297 -25.87 -42.63 -4.00
N THR A 298 -27.10 -42.31 -3.60
CA THR A 298 -28.19 -43.26 -3.42
C THR A 298 -28.84 -43.42 -4.78
N THR A 299 -28.06 -43.87 -5.77
CA THR A 299 -28.63 -44.53 -6.92
C THR A 299 -29.06 -45.93 -6.49
N ASP A 300 -30.30 -45.95 -6.04
CA ASP A 300 -31.14 -47.13 -5.94
C ASP A 300 -31.16 -47.86 -7.29
N ASP A 301 -31.00 -49.17 -7.17
CA ASP A 301 -31.10 -50.19 -8.20
C ASP A 301 -32.42 -50.08 -8.97
N THR A 302 -32.41 -49.80 -10.29
CA THR A 302 -33.14 -50.65 -11.25
C THR A 302 -32.92 -50.32 -12.74
N THR A 303 -32.88 -51.43 -13.50
CA THR A 303 -33.24 -51.63 -14.92
C THR A 303 -32.23 -51.32 -16.03
N VAL A 304 -31.45 -52.38 -16.30
CA VAL A 304 -30.95 -52.78 -17.62
C VAL A 304 -31.99 -52.56 -18.73
N THR A 305 -31.67 -51.72 -19.70
CA THR A 305 -32.19 -51.83 -21.08
C THR A 305 -31.04 -51.73 -22.06
N THR A 306 -30.81 -52.81 -22.78
CA THR A 306 -29.82 -52.98 -23.84
C THR A 306 -30.15 -52.08 -25.03
N GLY A 307 -29.33 -51.05 -25.28
CA GLY A 307 -29.40 -50.21 -26.45
C GLY A 307 -28.01 -49.89 -26.96
N THR A 308 -27.57 -50.62 -27.98
CA THR A 308 -26.31 -50.40 -28.71
C THR A 308 -26.31 -48.99 -29.32
N ASN A 309 -25.42 -48.11 -28.87
CA ASN A 309 -25.08 -46.89 -29.58
C ASN A 309 -23.59 -46.54 -29.51
N THR A 310 -23.14 -45.98 -30.61
CA THR A 310 -21.78 -45.87 -31.12
C THR A 310 -20.87 -44.95 -30.30
N ASN A 311 -19.68 -45.47 -29.97
CA ASN A 311 -18.54 -44.76 -29.40
C ASN A 311 -18.21 -43.47 -30.14
N THR A 312 -18.19 -42.35 -29.41
CA THR A 312 -17.32 -41.22 -29.70
C THR A 312 -16.48 -41.00 -28.44
N ASN A 313 -15.19 -41.36 -28.51
CA ASN A 313 -14.21 -41.14 -27.45
C ASN A 313 -13.95 -39.63 -27.33
N THR A 314 -14.61 -38.97 -26.39
CA THR A 314 -14.05 -37.78 -25.74
C THR A 314 -13.22 -38.32 -24.59
N ALA A 315 -11.91 -38.05 -24.60
CA ALA A 315 -11.05 -38.36 -23.47
C ALA A 315 -11.47 -37.44 -22.32
N ASP A 316 -12.28 -37.95 -21.39
CA ASP A 316 -12.39 -37.38 -20.06
C ASP A 316 -11.02 -37.53 -19.41
N ASP A 317 -10.28 -36.43 -19.37
CA ASP A 317 -9.09 -36.27 -18.56
C ASP A 317 -9.52 -36.16 -17.10
N ASN A 318 -9.98 -37.30 -16.57
CA ASN A 318 -10.32 -37.49 -15.18
C ASN A 318 -9.00 -37.66 -14.42
N THR A 319 -8.24 -36.57 -14.28
CA THR A 319 -7.08 -36.51 -13.40
C THR A 319 -7.60 -36.67 -11.98
N ASN A 320 -7.67 -37.91 -11.54
CA ASN A 320 -7.94 -38.30 -10.17
C ASN A 320 -6.70 -37.89 -9.36
N THR A 321 -6.60 -36.59 -9.06
CA THR A 321 -5.58 -36.05 -8.17
C THR A 321 -5.86 -36.66 -6.81
N GLU A 322 -5.05 -37.65 -6.42
CA GLU A 322 -5.12 -38.20 -5.07
C GLU A 322 -4.95 -37.03 -4.09
N LYS A 323 -5.96 -36.83 -3.24
CA LYS A 323 -5.89 -35.82 -2.18
C LYS A 323 -4.72 -36.15 -1.27
N GLU A 324 -3.79 -35.22 -1.13
CA GLU A 324 -2.70 -35.36 -0.18
C GLU A 324 -3.24 -35.03 1.22
N LEU A 325 -3.10 -35.97 2.16
CA LEU A 325 -3.64 -35.86 3.51
C LEU A 325 -2.52 -35.68 4.52
N ALA A 326 -2.75 -34.80 5.51
CA ALA A 326 -1.90 -34.57 6.65
C ALA A 326 -2.61 -34.99 7.95
N TRP A 327 -1.87 -35.58 8.87
CA TRP A 327 -2.33 -35.87 10.22
C TRP A 327 -1.89 -34.72 11.13
N VAL A 328 -2.84 -33.98 11.67
CA VAL A 328 -2.61 -32.75 12.44
C VAL A 328 -3.02 -32.96 13.88
N ASP A 329 -2.11 -32.67 14.81
CA ASP A 329 -2.39 -32.72 16.24
C ASP A 329 -3.20 -31.48 16.63
N VAL A 330 -4.32 -31.71 17.32
CA VAL A 330 -5.27 -30.67 17.72
C VAL A 330 -5.53 -30.69 19.22
N LEU A 331 -5.79 -29.49 19.77
CA LEU A 331 -6.27 -29.27 21.13
C LEU A 331 -7.81 -29.20 21.12
N ASN A 332 -8.46 -29.94 22.00
CA ASN A 332 -9.92 -29.90 22.17
C ASN A 332 -10.29 -28.89 23.26
N ILE A 333 -10.64 -27.67 22.84
CA ILE A 333 -10.94 -26.57 23.76
C ILE A 333 -12.42 -26.21 23.63
N ASN A 334 -13.21 -26.54 24.66
CA ASN A 334 -14.65 -26.31 24.70
C ASN A 334 -15.41 -26.92 23.50
N GLY A 335 -14.97 -28.08 23.00
CA GLY A 335 -15.60 -28.80 21.89
C GLY A 335 -15.13 -28.37 20.49
N GLY A 336 -14.30 -27.33 20.37
CA GLY A 336 -13.61 -27.01 19.12
C GLY A 336 -12.26 -27.74 19.03
N LEU A 337 -11.87 -28.13 17.81
CA LEU A 337 -10.57 -28.76 17.54
C LEU A 337 -9.64 -27.73 16.91
N TYR A 338 -8.58 -27.34 17.62
CA TYR A 338 -7.65 -26.30 17.18
C TYR A 338 -6.27 -26.90 16.91
N PRO A 339 -5.66 -26.72 15.72
CA PRO A 339 -4.28 -27.13 15.46
C PRO A 339 -3.33 -26.68 16.57
N SER A 340 -2.58 -27.63 17.11
CA SER A 340 -1.71 -27.40 18.27
C SER A 340 -0.58 -26.42 17.98
N GLU A 341 -0.20 -26.26 16.70
CA GLU A 341 0.81 -25.35 16.19
C GLU A 341 0.44 -23.87 16.38
N GLN A 342 -0.83 -23.55 16.59
CA GLN A 342 -1.29 -22.19 16.91
C GLN A 342 -1.02 -21.80 18.37
N PHE A 343 -0.57 -22.76 19.17
CA PHE A 343 -0.32 -22.59 20.59
C PHE A 343 1.15 -22.77 20.90
N HIS A 344 1.58 -22.17 22.01
CA HIS A 344 2.86 -22.44 22.62
C HIS A 344 2.67 -22.94 24.06
N LEU A 345 3.57 -23.81 24.49
CA LEU A 345 3.63 -24.27 25.86
C LEU A 345 4.37 -23.24 26.71
N ALA A 346 3.71 -22.76 27.77
CA ALA A 346 4.39 -22.03 28.83
C ALA A 346 4.89 -22.99 29.91
N GLU A 347 6.05 -22.64 30.47
CA GLU A 347 6.59 -23.33 31.65
C GLU A 347 5.72 -23.06 32.88
N PRO A 348 5.79 -23.92 33.91
CA PRO A 348 5.06 -23.72 35.16
C PRO A 348 5.34 -22.35 35.77
N ASP A 349 4.29 -21.55 35.93
CA ASP A 349 4.36 -20.18 36.46
C ASP A 349 3.35 -19.98 37.62
N ALA A 350 2.53 -18.92 37.59
CA ALA A 350 1.37 -18.76 38.46
C ALA A 350 0.45 -19.98 38.50
N CYS A 351 0.45 -20.83 37.47
CA CYS A 351 -0.38 -22.02 37.36
C CYS A 351 0.26 -23.29 37.94
N GLY A 352 1.55 -23.26 38.26
CA GLY A 352 2.26 -24.39 38.87
C GLY A 352 2.43 -25.63 37.99
N GLU A 353 1.90 -25.62 36.76
CA GLU A 353 1.99 -26.68 35.75
C GLU A 353 2.19 -26.08 34.34
N GLN A 354 2.68 -26.88 33.40
CA GLN A 354 2.75 -26.46 31.99
C GLN A 354 1.34 -26.29 31.42
N HIS A 355 1.15 -25.27 30.59
CA HIS A 355 -0.16 -24.87 30.08
C HIS A 355 -0.05 -24.23 28.70
N TRP A 356 -1.18 -24.14 28.00
CA TRP A 356 -1.25 -23.68 26.62
C TRP A 356 -1.59 -22.19 26.55
N HIS A 357 -0.80 -21.46 25.76
CA HIS A 357 -1.04 -20.06 25.39
C HIS A 357 -1.06 -19.91 23.87
N ALA A 358 -1.59 -18.78 23.41
CA ALA A 358 -1.46 -18.35 22.02
C ALA A 358 -1.01 -16.90 21.98
N SER A 359 -0.20 -16.55 20.97
CA SER A 359 0.26 -15.16 20.78
C SER A 359 -0.83 -14.27 20.17
N GLY A 360 -1.94 -14.84 19.72
CA GLY A 360 -3.06 -14.15 19.07
C GLY A 360 -4.35 -14.97 19.07
N THR A 361 -5.22 -14.68 18.11
CA THR A 361 -6.45 -15.45 17.89
C THR A 361 -6.13 -16.80 17.25
N VAL A 362 -6.70 -17.87 17.80
CA VAL A 362 -6.63 -19.24 17.27
C VAL A 362 -7.96 -19.65 16.65
N TYR A 363 -7.91 -20.54 15.66
CA TYR A 363 -9.07 -20.97 14.87
C TYR A 363 -9.21 -22.50 14.86
N THR A 364 -10.45 -22.99 14.84
CA THR A 364 -10.73 -24.42 14.71
C THR A 364 -10.36 -24.97 13.33
N VAL A 365 -10.11 -26.28 13.22
CA VAL A 365 -9.78 -26.96 11.94
C VAL A 365 -10.87 -26.81 10.88
N ASP A 366 -12.12 -26.72 11.30
CA ASP A 366 -13.28 -26.49 10.43
C ASP A 366 -13.61 -25.00 10.27
N LEU A 367 -12.80 -24.14 10.90
CA LEU A 367 -12.89 -22.68 10.91
C LEU A 367 -14.24 -22.12 11.38
N SER A 368 -15.06 -22.95 12.04
CA SER A 368 -16.37 -22.56 12.57
C SER A 368 -16.29 -21.76 13.87
N GLY A 369 -15.11 -21.67 14.49
CA GLY A 369 -14.89 -20.93 15.71
C GLY A 369 -13.48 -20.38 15.85
N SER A 370 -13.37 -19.28 16.60
CA SER A 370 -12.11 -18.67 17.00
C SER A 370 -12.07 -18.37 18.50
N LYS A 371 -10.86 -18.27 19.05
CA LYS A 371 -10.63 -17.89 20.45
C LYS A 371 -9.38 -17.03 20.60
N THR A 372 -9.43 -16.08 21.50
CA THR A 372 -8.24 -15.43 22.06
C THR A 372 -7.90 -16.07 23.40
N ASP A 373 -6.65 -15.91 23.83
CA ASP A 373 -6.22 -16.37 25.15
C ASP A 373 -7.11 -15.76 26.25
N PRO A 374 -7.90 -16.57 26.97
CA PRO A 374 -8.83 -16.05 27.96
C PRO A 374 -8.13 -15.62 29.25
N ASN A 375 -6.87 -15.99 29.47
CA ASN A 375 -6.09 -15.67 30.65
C ASN A 375 -4.59 -15.54 30.34
N PRO A 376 -4.17 -14.48 29.63
CA PRO A 376 -2.79 -14.33 29.16
C PRO A 376 -1.76 -14.11 30.28
N THR A 377 -2.21 -13.80 31.50
CA THR A 377 -1.35 -13.64 32.69
C THR A 377 -1.46 -14.81 33.68
N GLY A 378 -2.23 -15.84 33.33
CA GLY A 378 -2.42 -17.05 34.12
C GLY A 378 -2.42 -18.25 33.19
N CYS A 379 -3.34 -19.21 33.38
CA CYS A 379 -3.17 -20.55 32.79
C CYS A 379 -3.58 -20.66 31.32
N GLY A 380 -3.62 -19.53 30.60
CA GLY A 380 -4.02 -19.47 29.21
C GLY A 380 -5.32 -20.21 28.93
N PHE A 381 -5.24 -21.20 28.03
CA PHE A 381 -6.33 -22.08 27.63
C PHE A 381 -6.55 -23.29 28.55
N GLY A 382 -5.74 -23.46 29.60
CA GLY A 382 -5.76 -24.58 30.54
C GLY A 382 -4.42 -25.32 30.60
N THR A 383 -4.23 -26.15 31.65
CA THR A 383 -3.01 -26.95 31.76
C THR A 383 -2.95 -28.04 30.68
N VAL A 384 -1.75 -28.55 30.41
CA VAL A 384 -1.55 -29.65 29.44
C VAL A 384 -2.37 -30.89 29.82
N ALA A 385 -2.62 -31.12 31.11
CA ALA A 385 -3.44 -32.23 31.58
C ALA A 385 -4.95 -31.97 31.43
N GLU A 386 -5.37 -30.71 31.43
CA GLU A 386 -6.77 -30.31 31.34
C GLU A 386 -7.28 -30.20 29.91
N VAL A 387 -6.41 -29.87 28.95
CA VAL A 387 -6.75 -29.70 27.53
C VAL A 387 -6.52 -31.02 26.79
N PRO A 388 -7.58 -31.77 26.41
CA PRO A 388 -7.41 -33.02 25.69
C PRO A 388 -6.80 -32.77 24.31
N THR A 389 -5.94 -33.68 23.86
CA THR A 389 -5.38 -33.67 22.51
C THR A 389 -5.92 -34.84 21.69
N SER A 390 -6.01 -34.65 20.38
CA SER A 390 -6.33 -35.69 19.41
C SER A 390 -5.61 -35.41 18.09
N THR A 391 -5.65 -36.34 17.15
CA THR A 391 -5.14 -36.12 15.79
C THR A 391 -6.31 -36.20 14.82
N VAL A 392 -6.38 -35.26 13.88
CA VAL A 392 -7.35 -35.26 12.78
C VAL A 392 -6.64 -35.38 11.45
N GLU A 393 -7.31 -35.97 10.47
CA GLU A 393 -6.86 -36.02 9.09
C GLU A 393 -7.43 -34.82 8.35
N LEU A 394 -6.56 -34.00 7.77
CA LEU A 394 -6.91 -32.82 6.95
C LEU A 394 -6.27 -32.95 5.57
N GLU A 395 -6.79 -32.25 4.57
CA GLU A 395 -6.04 -32.08 3.33
C GLU A 395 -4.81 -31.21 3.59
N VAL A 396 -3.68 -31.49 2.92
CA VAL A 396 -2.42 -30.76 3.15
C VAL A 396 -2.60 -29.24 3.02
N TRP A 397 -3.38 -28.79 2.03
CA TRP A 397 -3.64 -27.37 1.83
C TRP A 397 -4.45 -26.75 2.97
N GLU A 398 -5.40 -27.48 3.59
CA GLU A 398 -6.13 -26.99 4.77
C GLU A 398 -5.16 -26.80 5.94
N TYR A 399 -4.22 -27.73 6.11
CA TYR A 399 -3.21 -27.63 7.16
C TYR A 399 -2.24 -26.45 6.93
N GLU A 400 -1.85 -26.18 5.69
CA GLU A 400 -0.91 -25.09 5.38
C GLU A 400 -1.46 -23.71 5.73
N VAL A 401 -2.78 -23.48 5.61
CA VAL A 401 -3.45 -22.25 6.06
C VAL A 401 -3.15 -21.96 7.53
N PHE A 402 -3.27 -22.97 8.39
CA PHE A 402 -3.02 -22.81 9.83
C PHE A 402 -1.53 -22.63 10.15
N ARG A 403 -0.65 -23.18 9.31
CA ARG A 403 0.81 -23.09 9.51
C ARG A 403 1.40 -21.75 9.06
N GLU A 404 0.81 -21.14 8.02
CA GLU A 404 1.34 -19.95 7.37
C GLU A 404 0.59 -18.67 7.76
N GLY A 405 -0.73 -18.73 7.96
CA GLY A 405 -1.54 -17.55 8.33
C GLY A 405 -1.46 -17.13 9.80
N ILE A 406 -0.62 -17.77 10.63
CA ILE A 406 -0.54 -17.56 12.10
C ILE A 406 0.91 -17.24 12.54
N LYS A 407 1.84 -17.07 11.60
CA LYS A 407 3.16 -16.48 11.87
C LYS A 407 3.11 -14.98 11.66
#